data_AF-A0A2S6APV9-F1
#
_entry.id   AF-A0A2S6APV9-F1
#
_cell.length_a   1.000
_cell.length_b   1.000
_cell.length_c   1.000
_cell.angle_alpha   90.00
_cell.angle_beta   90.00
_cell.angle_gamma   90.00
#
_symmetry.space_group_name_H-M   'P 1'
#
loop_
_entity.id
_entity.type
_entity.pdbx_description
1 polymer ?
#
loop_
_entity_poly.entity_id
_entity_poly.type
_entity_poly.pdbx_seq_one_letter_code
_entity_poly.pdbx_strand_id
1 'polypeptide(L)'
;MGLASAWCATGPKIPGAAQSATKALKEFNDSRQQERKRVPSELLELWELRTPTADDLFRWRVRLDCGCVKELLIHGDMDSPVDRVWPSSGLIDGDLLPGEVEHVCTGMSDSYREIVEWGERRIVDQPADPVEPPDYLSDEPDLWEKIRHPEPRTLAHWSTTLACGHYKEVTVEDLDWRPSNGSVVTLTDEQRKSRLAELDRAATEESDEDLRARHEHVRRMVAAGLPKPAPEQRCGICRYAHRIVSCEPNGWLVPGRPIKKPKAKAPSRAALKKKLKEAEAAASNLRRQLAEMDNEA
;
A
#
# COMPACT_ATOMS: atom_id res chain seq x y z
N MET A 1 6.05 16.63 -12.39
CA MET A 1 6.14 17.13 -10.99
C MET A 1 5.13 18.26 -10.84
N GLY A 2 3.97 17.92 -10.29
CA GLY A 2 2.75 18.73 -10.33
C GLY A 2 2.78 19.88 -9.33
N LEU A 3 2.35 21.06 -9.79
CA LEU A 3 1.93 22.14 -8.90
C LEU A 3 0.63 21.71 -8.19
N ALA A 4 0.72 21.60 -6.86
CA ALA A 4 -0.35 21.36 -5.92
C ALA A 4 -1.56 22.25 -6.17
N SER A 5 -2.74 21.64 -6.23
CA SER A 5 -4.05 22.27 -6.26
C SER A 5 -4.23 23.08 -4.99
N ALA A 6 -4.24 24.40 -5.09
CA ALA A 6 -4.38 25.26 -3.94
C ALA A 6 -5.74 24.97 -3.27
N TRP A 7 -5.75 24.29 -2.11
CA TRP A 7 -6.96 23.95 -1.34
C TRP A 7 -7.74 22.78 -1.96
N CYS A 8 -7.28 21.55 -1.76
CA CYS A 8 -8.01 20.38 -2.27
C CYS A 8 -9.46 20.36 -1.77
N ALA A 9 -10.38 20.25 -2.73
CA ALA A 9 -11.63 19.52 -2.66
C ALA A 9 -12.01 19.16 -4.11
N THR A 10 -11.28 18.23 -4.71
CA THR A 10 -11.76 17.48 -5.88
C THR A 10 -11.93 16.05 -5.42
N GLY A 11 -13.19 15.65 -5.19
CA GLY A 11 -13.55 14.33 -4.68
C GLY A 11 -14.85 14.35 -3.87
N PRO A 12 -15.30 13.20 -3.35
CA PRO A 12 -16.53 13.09 -2.56
C PRO A 12 -16.49 13.97 -1.31
N LYS A 13 -17.64 14.53 -0.93
CA LYS A 13 -17.80 15.30 0.32
C LYS A 13 -17.31 14.50 1.52
N ILE A 14 -16.61 15.14 2.45
CA ILE A 14 -16.14 14.50 3.68
C ILE A 14 -17.32 14.43 4.67
N PRO A 15 -17.78 13.23 5.06
CA PRO A 15 -18.95 13.07 5.93
C PRO A 15 -18.63 13.41 7.39
N GLY A 16 -19.56 14.02 8.13
CA GLY A 16 -19.40 14.35 9.56
C GLY A 16 -18.71 15.69 9.82
N ALA A 17 -18.61 16.05 11.10
CA ALA A 17 -17.93 17.28 11.54
C ALA A 17 -16.45 17.02 11.87
N ALA A 18 -15.64 18.06 11.71
CA ALA A 18 -14.29 18.09 12.24
C ALA A 18 -14.27 17.91 13.77
N GLN A 19 -13.25 17.22 14.28
CA GLN A 19 -12.98 17.17 15.70
C GLN A 19 -12.66 18.59 16.23
N SER A 20 -12.97 18.86 17.50
CA SER A 20 -12.58 20.14 18.12
C SER A 20 -11.07 20.24 18.27
N ALA A 21 -10.51 21.44 18.08
CA ALA A 21 -9.07 21.67 18.23
C ALA A 21 -8.57 21.29 19.63
N THR A 22 -9.36 21.56 20.68
CA THR A 22 -9.04 21.17 22.05
C THR A 22 -8.88 19.67 22.22
N LYS A 23 -9.77 18.87 21.60
CA LYS A 23 -9.68 17.40 21.67
C LYS A 23 -8.47 16.90 20.89
N ALA A 24 -8.23 17.43 19.69
CA ALA A 24 -7.06 17.07 18.88
C ALA A 24 -5.73 17.42 19.58
N LEU A 25 -5.66 18.59 20.22
CA LEU A 25 -4.49 19.02 20.98
C LEU A 25 -4.23 18.10 22.19
N LYS A 26 -5.29 17.67 22.87
CA LYS A 26 -5.18 16.70 23.97
C LYS A 26 -4.63 15.37 23.48
N GLU A 27 -5.23 14.78 22.44
CA GLU A 27 -4.80 13.51 21.86
C GLU A 27 -3.34 13.56 21.37
N PHE A 28 -2.94 14.66 20.73
CA PHE A 28 -1.55 14.89 20.32
C PHE A 28 -0.59 14.90 21.52
N ASN A 29 -0.91 15.66 22.58
CA ASN A 29 -0.05 15.75 23.76
C ASN A 29 0.05 14.40 24.49
N ASP A 30 -1.06 13.66 24.58
CA ASP A 30 -1.09 12.34 25.21
C ASP A 30 -0.21 11.34 24.42
N SER A 31 -0.33 11.31 23.09
CA SER A 31 0.51 10.48 22.20
C SER A 31 1.99 10.86 22.30
N ARG A 32 2.30 12.16 22.24
CA ARG A 32 3.68 12.67 22.39
C ARG A 32 4.30 12.29 23.74
N GLN A 33 3.53 12.33 24.83
CA GLN A 33 4.01 11.88 26.13
C GLN A 33 4.28 10.37 26.18
N GLN A 34 3.46 9.56 25.51
CA GLN A 34 3.69 8.12 25.43
C GLN A 34 4.94 7.79 24.61
N GLU A 35 5.13 8.45 23.47
CA GLU A 35 6.34 8.30 22.66
C GLU A 35 7.58 8.72 23.45
N ARG A 36 7.54 9.89 24.11
CA ARG A 36 8.63 10.39 24.95
C ARG A 36 9.10 9.37 25.99
N LYS A 37 8.17 8.65 26.63
CA LYS A 37 8.49 7.62 27.65
C LYS A 37 9.26 6.43 27.07
N ARG A 38 9.18 6.18 25.77
CA ARG A 38 9.87 5.08 25.07
C ARG A 38 11.24 5.50 24.53
N VAL A 39 11.55 6.79 24.53
CA VAL A 39 12.83 7.31 24.03
C VAL A 39 13.91 7.12 25.11
N PRO A 40 15.04 6.46 24.78
CA PRO A 40 16.19 6.38 25.68
C PRO A 40 16.66 7.76 26.15
N SER A 41 17.09 7.86 27.42
CA SER A 41 17.48 9.14 28.05
C SER A 41 18.53 9.91 27.26
N GLU A 42 19.48 9.19 26.65
CA GLU A 42 20.62 9.75 25.92
C GLU A 42 20.18 10.36 24.57
N LEU A 43 19.01 9.99 24.08
CA LEU A 43 18.46 10.45 22.79
C LEU A 43 17.34 11.48 22.97
N LEU A 44 17.00 11.84 24.21
CA LEU A 44 15.82 12.68 24.50
C LEU A 44 15.94 14.08 23.90
N GLU A 45 17.11 14.72 24.01
CA GLU A 45 17.36 16.04 23.43
C GLU A 45 17.26 16.01 21.90
N LEU A 46 17.82 14.98 21.26
CA LEU A 46 17.75 14.80 19.80
C LEU A 46 16.31 14.57 19.33
N TRP A 47 15.55 13.78 20.10
CA TRP A 47 14.13 13.55 19.81
C TRP A 47 13.30 14.82 19.96
N GLU A 48 13.51 15.60 21.03
CA GLU A 48 12.84 16.89 21.22
C GLU A 48 13.13 17.88 20.08
N LEU A 49 14.37 17.91 19.60
CA LEU A 49 14.79 18.79 18.51
C LEU A 49 14.15 18.40 17.16
N ARG A 50 13.95 17.11 16.89
CA ARG A 50 13.43 16.61 15.61
C ARG A 50 11.91 16.48 15.58
N THR A 51 11.26 16.39 16.73
CA THR A 51 9.82 16.15 16.82
C THR A 51 9.06 17.49 16.77
N PRO A 52 8.12 17.68 15.84
CA PRO A 52 7.30 18.89 15.78
C PRO A 52 6.59 19.19 17.10
N THR A 53 6.46 20.48 17.43
CA THR A 53 5.62 20.91 18.55
C THR A 53 4.19 21.15 18.09
N ALA A 54 3.22 21.18 19.02
CA ALA A 54 1.82 21.41 18.68
C ALA A 54 1.60 22.73 17.91
N ASP A 55 2.41 23.74 18.21
CA ASP A 55 2.41 25.06 17.58
C ASP A 55 2.75 25.04 16.09
N ASP A 56 3.44 24.00 15.63
CA ASP A 56 3.92 23.89 14.25
C ASP A 56 3.01 23.02 13.38
N LEU A 57 1.95 22.45 13.96
CA LEU A 57 1.10 21.47 13.30
C LEU A 57 -0.20 22.10 12.80
N PHE A 58 -0.46 21.90 11.51
CA PHE A 58 -1.72 22.21 10.86
C PHE A 58 -2.55 20.94 10.67
N ARG A 59 -3.86 21.07 10.91
CA ARG A 59 -4.81 19.96 10.88
C ARG A 59 -5.45 19.86 9.51
N TRP A 60 -5.42 18.67 8.93
CA TRP A 60 -6.12 18.34 7.70
C TRP A 60 -7.10 17.23 7.96
N ARG A 61 -8.31 17.39 7.48
CA ARG A 61 -9.29 16.32 7.51
C ARG A 61 -9.32 15.67 6.14
N VAL A 62 -9.13 14.37 6.07
CA VAL A 62 -9.01 13.62 4.81
C VAL A 62 -10.05 12.52 4.76
N ARG A 63 -10.60 12.27 3.58
CA ARG A 63 -11.37 11.07 3.26
C ARG A 63 -10.50 10.16 2.41
N LEU A 64 -10.54 8.88 2.75
CA LEU A 64 -9.81 7.83 2.08
C LEU A 64 -10.71 7.09 1.09
N ASP A 65 -10.09 6.37 0.15
CA ASP A 65 -10.79 5.53 -0.83
C ASP A 65 -11.66 4.44 -0.19
N CYS A 66 -11.25 3.91 0.96
CA CYS A 66 -12.07 3.03 1.81
C CYS A 66 -13.26 3.73 2.49
N GLY A 67 -13.42 5.04 2.28
CA GLY A 67 -14.52 5.84 2.83
C GLY A 67 -14.27 6.38 4.24
N CYS A 68 -13.26 5.86 4.95
CA CYS A 68 -12.88 6.35 6.27
C CYS A 68 -12.41 7.81 6.24
N VAL A 69 -12.68 8.51 7.33
CA VAL A 69 -12.26 9.90 7.53
C VAL A 69 -11.22 9.95 8.63
N LYS A 70 -10.09 10.59 8.35
CA LYS A 70 -8.99 10.78 9.29
C LYS A 70 -8.64 12.25 9.43
N GLU A 71 -8.04 12.59 10.57
CA GLU A 71 -7.39 13.87 10.77
C GLU A 71 -5.87 13.65 10.74
N LEU A 72 -5.19 14.37 9.87
CA LEU A 72 -3.74 14.35 9.70
C LEU A 72 -3.14 15.63 10.26
N LEU A 73 -2.01 15.50 10.95
CA LEU A 73 -1.23 16.63 11.46
C LEU A 73 0.00 16.81 10.59
N ILE A 74 0.14 17.99 9.98
CA ILE A 74 1.23 18.32 9.06
C ILE A 74 2.01 19.49 9.61
N HIS A 75 3.33 19.36 9.64
CA HIS A 75 4.23 20.46 9.99
C HIS A 75 4.20 21.56 8.94
N GLY A 76 4.06 22.82 9.36
CA GLY A 76 4.29 23.99 8.51
C GLY A 76 3.08 24.52 7.71
N ASP A 77 3.40 25.18 6.60
CA ASP A 77 2.64 26.21 5.90
C ASP A 77 1.63 25.70 4.86
N MET A 78 0.82 24.70 5.25
CA MET A 78 -0.35 24.24 4.48
C MET A 78 -0.05 23.43 3.22
N ASP A 79 1.02 22.64 3.21
CA ASP A 79 1.24 21.68 2.11
C ASP A 79 0.10 20.67 2.04
N SER A 80 -0.38 20.41 0.82
CA SER A 80 -1.49 19.49 0.59
C SER A 80 -1.09 18.07 0.97
N PRO A 81 -1.93 17.34 1.74
CA PRO A 81 -1.62 15.97 2.14
C PRO A 81 -1.56 15.00 0.95
N VAL A 82 -2.11 15.38 -0.20
CA VAL A 82 -2.16 14.55 -1.43
C VAL A 82 -0.84 14.51 -2.19
N ASP A 83 0.01 15.53 -2.01
CA ASP A 83 1.30 15.64 -2.71
C ASP A 83 2.45 15.08 -1.85
N ARG A 84 2.14 14.60 -0.64
CA ARG A 84 3.10 14.14 0.35
C ARG A 84 3.27 12.62 0.27
N VAL A 85 4.52 12.18 0.36
CA VAL A 85 4.86 10.79 0.69
C VAL A 85 4.83 10.66 2.21
N TRP A 86 3.92 9.83 2.70
CA TRP A 86 3.76 9.60 4.14
C TRP A 86 4.72 8.52 4.62
N PRO A 87 5.34 8.69 5.80
CA PRO A 87 6.19 7.64 6.36
C PRO A 87 5.34 6.41 6.67
N SER A 88 5.86 5.24 6.31
CA SER A 88 5.26 3.95 6.67
C SER A 88 5.64 3.57 8.10
N SER A 89 4.73 2.92 8.82
CA SER A 89 4.94 2.50 10.22
C SER A 89 5.81 1.24 10.36
N GLY A 90 6.36 0.74 9.24
CA GLY A 90 7.00 -0.57 9.15
C GLY A 90 6.00 -1.74 9.03
N LEU A 91 4.69 -1.48 9.05
CA LEU A 91 3.65 -2.50 8.80
C LEU A 91 3.49 -2.86 7.31
N ILE A 92 4.19 -2.16 6.42
CA ILE A 92 4.14 -2.39 4.98
C ILE A 92 5.53 -2.64 4.38
N ASP A 93 5.58 -3.53 3.41
CA ASP A 93 6.78 -3.86 2.63
C ASP A 93 7.06 -2.76 1.58
N GLY A 94 7.48 -1.56 2.00
CA GLY A 94 7.94 -0.51 1.08
C GLY A 94 7.37 0.89 1.35
N ASP A 95 7.53 1.77 0.36
CA ASP A 95 7.13 3.17 0.45
C ASP A 95 5.69 3.39 -0.04
N LEU A 96 4.97 4.25 0.69
CA LEU A 96 3.66 4.76 0.25
C LEU A 96 3.83 5.66 -0.98
N LEU A 97 2.88 5.59 -1.91
CA LEU A 97 2.84 6.55 -3.01
C LEU A 97 2.40 7.94 -2.50
N PRO A 98 2.71 9.03 -3.22
CA PRO A 98 2.21 10.36 -2.88
C PRO A 98 0.68 10.37 -2.71
N GLY A 99 0.23 10.87 -1.56
CA GLY A 99 -1.19 10.93 -1.22
C GLY A 99 -1.81 9.63 -0.72
N GLU A 100 -1.03 8.56 -0.56
CA GLU A 100 -1.42 7.39 0.23
C GLU A 100 -1.06 7.60 1.69
N VAL A 101 -1.95 7.15 2.58
CA VAL A 101 -1.71 7.11 4.02
C VAL A 101 -1.98 5.73 4.55
N GLU A 102 -1.20 5.35 5.56
CA GLU A 102 -1.44 4.10 6.25
C GLU A 102 -2.70 4.18 7.12
N HIS A 103 -3.59 3.21 6.95
CA HIS A 103 -4.83 3.12 7.70
C HIS A 103 -5.32 1.68 7.82
N VAL A 104 -5.61 1.28 9.06
CA VAL A 104 -6.35 0.05 9.35
C VAL A 104 -7.84 0.35 9.35
N CYS A 105 -8.54 -0.13 8.33
CA CYS A 105 -10.00 -0.15 8.20
C CYS A 105 -10.57 -1.50 8.66
N THR A 106 -11.80 -1.49 9.17
CA THR A 106 -12.55 -2.73 9.46
C THR A 106 -12.94 -3.40 8.15
N GLY A 107 -12.85 -4.73 8.08
CA GLY A 107 -13.21 -5.50 6.87
C GLY A 107 -12.18 -5.44 5.75
N MET A 108 -10.94 -5.03 6.04
CA MET A 108 -9.85 -5.10 5.06
C MET A 108 -9.49 -6.55 4.78
N SER A 109 -9.48 -6.90 3.50
CA SER A 109 -9.01 -8.18 3.01
C SER A 109 -7.66 -8.07 2.32
N ASP A 110 -6.98 -9.20 2.19
CA ASP A 110 -5.77 -9.26 1.38
C ASP A 110 -6.03 -8.88 -0.08
N SER A 111 -5.24 -7.91 -0.56
CA SER A 111 -5.32 -7.42 -1.93
C SER A 111 -4.32 -8.17 -2.80
N TYR A 112 -4.80 -9.19 -3.51
CA TYR A 112 -4.03 -9.82 -4.59
C TYR A 112 -4.06 -8.93 -5.83
N ARG A 113 -2.90 -8.73 -6.43
CA ARG A 113 -2.70 -7.85 -7.59
C ARG A 113 -1.87 -8.57 -8.63
N GLU A 114 -2.28 -8.47 -9.87
CA GLU A 114 -1.52 -9.00 -11.00
C GLU A 114 -0.14 -8.36 -11.08
N ILE A 115 0.86 -9.13 -11.49
CA ILE A 115 2.17 -8.61 -11.84
C ILE A 115 2.08 -7.98 -13.23
N VAL A 116 2.31 -6.67 -13.32
CA VAL A 116 2.23 -5.93 -14.60
C VAL A 116 3.61 -5.66 -15.20
N GLU A 117 4.66 -5.73 -14.38
CA GLU A 117 6.03 -5.51 -14.83
C GLU A 117 7.00 -6.42 -14.07
N TRP A 118 7.95 -6.98 -14.81
CA TRP A 118 9.10 -7.71 -14.29
C TRP A 118 10.36 -6.89 -14.54
N GLY A 119 11.11 -6.60 -13.50
CA GLY A 119 12.31 -5.78 -13.54
C GLY A 119 13.61 -6.59 -13.46
N GLU A 120 14.54 -6.10 -12.65
CA GLU A 120 15.83 -6.71 -12.37
C GLU A 120 15.72 -8.12 -11.79
N ARG A 121 16.64 -8.97 -12.23
CA ARG A 121 16.86 -10.33 -11.73
C ARG A 121 18.15 -10.36 -10.92
N ARG A 122 18.09 -10.91 -9.72
CA ARG A 122 19.26 -11.25 -8.90
C ARG A 122 19.25 -12.74 -8.54
N ILE A 123 20.43 -13.35 -8.49
CA ILE A 123 20.61 -14.72 -8.03
C ILE A 123 21.09 -14.65 -6.59
N VAL A 124 20.46 -15.43 -5.70
CA VAL A 124 20.73 -15.40 -4.27
C VAL A 124 20.92 -16.82 -3.79
N ASP A 125 22.05 -17.06 -3.13
CA ASP A 125 22.28 -18.30 -2.39
C ASP A 125 21.64 -18.18 -1.01
N GLN A 126 20.77 -19.13 -0.68
CA GLN A 126 20.15 -19.27 0.62
C GLN A 126 20.73 -20.50 1.34
N PRO A 127 21.12 -20.37 2.62
CA PRO A 127 21.54 -21.51 3.41
C PRO A 127 20.37 -22.49 3.62
N ALA A 128 20.69 -23.69 4.08
CA ALA A 128 19.68 -24.62 4.57
C ALA A 128 18.90 -23.97 5.73
N ASP A 129 17.59 -24.21 5.74
CA ASP A 129 16.72 -23.81 6.84
C ASP A 129 17.10 -24.57 8.13
N PRO A 130 17.02 -23.91 9.30
CA PRO A 130 17.36 -24.54 10.58
C PRO A 130 16.46 -25.75 10.87
N VAL A 131 16.99 -26.70 11.65
CA VAL A 131 16.21 -27.85 12.12
C VAL A 131 15.13 -27.40 13.09
N GLU A 132 15.49 -26.51 14.02
CA GLU A 132 14.55 -25.92 14.97
C GLU A 132 13.65 -24.89 14.27
N PRO A 133 12.33 -24.89 14.55
CA PRO A 133 11.44 -23.88 14.03
C PRO A 133 11.83 -22.48 14.51
N PRO A 134 11.67 -21.45 13.67
CA PRO A 134 11.78 -20.08 14.13
C PRO A 134 10.66 -19.74 15.11
N ASP A 135 10.86 -18.73 15.97
CA ASP A 135 9.94 -18.35 17.06
C ASP A 135 8.47 -18.17 16.61
N TYR A 136 8.24 -17.65 15.40
CA TYR A 136 6.88 -17.45 14.88
C TYR A 136 6.18 -18.74 14.39
N LEU A 137 6.89 -19.87 14.38
CA LEU A 137 6.39 -21.22 14.09
C LEU A 137 6.71 -22.22 15.21
N SER A 138 7.13 -21.75 16.39
CA SER A 138 7.50 -22.63 17.51
C SER A 138 6.35 -23.54 17.95
N ASP A 139 5.11 -23.06 17.82
CA ASP A 139 3.90 -23.77 18.19
C ASP A 139 3.41 -24.74 17.09
N GLU A 140 4.04 -24.74 15.91
CA GLU A 140 3.69 -25.57 14.75
C GLU A 140 4.90 -26.34 14.18
N PRO A 141 5.59 -27.18 14.97
CA PRO A 141 6.79 -27.88 14.53
C PRO A 141 6.55 -28.84 13.35
N ASP A 142 5.38 -29.49 13.30
CA ASP A 142 4.98 -30.39 12.21
C ASP A 142 4.78 -29.65 10.89
N LEU A 143 4.37 -28.37 10.94
CA LEU A 143 4.27 -27.53 9.75
C LEU A 143 5.67 -27.12 9.29
N TRP A 144 6.53 -26.70 10.23
CA TRP A 144 7.91 -26.35 9.93
C TRP A 144 8.66 -27.48 9.24
N GLU A 145 8.55 -28.71 9.75
CA GLU A 145 9.19 -29.89 9.16
C GLU A 145 8.78 -30.11 7.69
N LYS A 146 7.53 -29.78 7.32
CA LYS A 146 7.01 -29.94 5.96
C LYS A 146 7.43 -28.83 5.00
N ILE A 147 7.67 -27.62 5.50
CA ILE A 147 7.95 -26.45 4.66
C ILE A 147 9.42 -26.03 4.65
N ARG A 148 10.22 -26.48 5.63
CA ARG A 148 11.65 -26.17 5.70
C ARG A 148 12.43 -26.82 4.56
N HIS A 149 13.44 -26.14 4.06
CA HIS A 149 14.38 -26.62 3.07
C HIS A 149 15.69 -27.09 3.76
N PRO A 150 15.91 -28.40 3.95
CA PRO A 150 17.04 -28.91 4.72
C PRO A 150 18.40 -28.77 4.02
N GLU A 151 18.41 -28.44 2.72
CA GLU A 151 19.61 -28.28 1.91
C GLU A 151 19.73 -26.82 1.42
N PRO A 152 20.96 -26.28 1.27
CA PRO A 152 21.17 -24.98 0.67
C PRO A 152 20.59 -24.91 -0.75
N ARG A 153 20.07 -23.75 -1.13
CA ARG A 153 19.45 -23.55 -2.44
C ARG A 153 19.85 -22.21 -3.05
N THR A 154 19.94 -22.19 -4.36
CA THR A 154 20.14 -20.96 -5.13
C THR A 154 18.81 -20.60 -5.79
N LEU A 155 18.37 -19.35 -5.63
CA LEU A 155 17.08 -18.88 -6.13
C LEU A 155 17.24 -17.64 -6.99
N ALA A 156 16.39 -17.51 -8.02
CA ALA A 156 16.26 -16.29 -8.78
C ALA A 156 15.19 -15.39 -8.14
N HIS A 157 15.60 -14.21 -7.69
CA HIS A 157 14.70 -13.18 -7.19
C HIS A 157 14.48 -12.14 -8.29
N TRP A 158 13.22 -11.85 -8.58
CA TRP A 158 12.81 -10.86 -9.55
C TRP A 158 12.13 -9.70 -8.84
N SER A 159 12.57 -8.48 -9.14
CA SER A 159 11.81 -7.27 -8.81
C SER A 159 10.55 -7.24 -9.67
N THR A 160 9.38 -6.96 -9.10
CA THR A 160 8.11 -6.88 -9.81
C THR A 160 7.31 -5.66 -9.41
N THR A 161 6.60 -5.07 -10.37
CA THR A 161 5.58 -4.04 -10.12
C THR A 161 4.22 -4.68 -10.23
N LEU A 162 3.41 -4.55 -9.19
CA LEU A 162 2.02 -5.03 -9.18
C LEU A 162 1.09 -4.01 -9.84
N ALA A 163 -0.10 -4.43 -10.27
CA ALA A 163 -1.09 -3.58 -10.92
C ALA A 163 -1.51 -2.34 -10.09
N CYS A 164 -1.35 -2.42 -8.76
CA CYS A 164 -1.57 -1.29 -7.86
C CYS A 164 -0.41 -0.27 -7.83
N GLY A 165 0.70 -0.53 -8.54
CA GLY A 165 1.91 0.29 -8.57
C GLY A 165 2.90 -0.02 -7.45
N HIS A 166 2.59 -0.93 -6.53
CA HIS A 166 3.49 -1.32 -5.45
C HIS A 166 4.51 -2.37 -5.88
N TYR A 167 5.68 -2.27 -5.28
CA TYR A 167 6.80 -3.18 -5.49
C TYR A 167 6.61 -4.50 -4.73
N LYS A 168 7.02 -5.62 -5.35
CA LYS A 168 7.19 -6.90 -4.66
C LYS A 168 8.37 -7.65 -5.25
N GLU A 169 9.04 -8.44 -4.42
CA GLU A 169 10.01 -9.43 -4.90
C GLU A 169 9.34 -10.80 -5.05
N VAL A 170 9.53 -11.42 -6.21
CA VAL A 170 9.03 -12.77 -6.51
C VAL A 170 10.21 -13.71 -6.68
N THR A 171 10.18 -14.82 -5.95
CA THR A 171 11.20 -15.87 -5.99
C THR A 171 10.81 -16.97 -6.99
N VAL A 172 11.76 -17.38 -7.83
CA VAL A 172 11.62 -18.47 -8.80
C VAL A 172 12.76 -19.46 -8.58
N GLU A 173 12.41 -20.75 -8.46
CA GLU A 173 13.37 -21.85 -8.25
C GLU A 173 14.15 -22.19 -9.52
N ASP A 174 13.48 -22.14 -10.68
CA ASP A 174 14.12 -22.33 -11.99
C ASP A 174 14.94 -21.09 -12.36
N LEU A 175 16.27 -21.23 -12.31
CA LEU A 175 17.22 -20.16 -12.61
C LEU A 175 17.22 -19.76 -14.09
N ASP A 176 16.74 -20.61 -14.99
CA ASP A 176 16.68 -20.32 -16.42
C ASP A 176 15.35 -19.69 -16.84
N TRP A 177 14.35 -19.70 -15.95
CA TRP A 177 13.07 -19.07 -16.17
C TRP A 177 13.21 -17.56 -16.40
N ARG A 178 12.43 -17.05 -17.36
CA ARG A 178 12.28 -15.62 -17.64
C ARG A 178 10.80 -15.27 -17.74
N PRO A 179 10.41 -14.00 -17.54
CA PRO A 179 9.03 -13.55 -17.69
C PRO A 179 8.37 -13.96 -19.01
N SER A 180 9.13 -13.97 -20.11
CA SER A 180 8.65 -14.38 -21.44
C SER A 180 8.28 -15.87 -21.53
N ASN A 181 8.77 -16.72 -20.63
CA ASN A 181 8.39 -18.13 -20.58
C ASN A 181 6.96 -18.32 -20.05
N GLY A 182 6.42 -17.33 -19.32
CA GLY A 182 5.12 -17.44 -18.65
C GLY A 182 5.14 -18.41 -17.47
N SER A 183 4.00 -18.54 -16.79
CA SER A 183 3.85 -19.43 -15.65
C SER A 183 3.75 -20.90 -16.08
N VAL A 184 4.33 -21.79 -15.29
CA VAL A 184 4.21 -23.24 -15.44
C VAL A 184 3.07 -23.75 -14.56
N VAL A 185 2.10 -24.46 -15.14
CA VAL A 185 1.02 -25.12 -14.41
C VAL A 185 1.57 -26.34 -13.67
N THR A 186 1.25 -26.49 -12.39
CA THR A 186 1.83 -27.54 -11.53
C THR A 186 0.84 -28.65 -11.16
N LEU A 187 -0.46 -28.43 -11.32
CA LEU A 187 -1.48 -29.44 -11.06
C LEU A 187 -1.98 -30.11 -12.36
N THR A 188 -2.18 -31.42 -12.28
CA THR A 188 -2.99 -32.19 -13.25
C THR A 188 -4.48 -31.84 -13.13
N ASP A 189 -5.28 -32.19 -14.13
CA ASP A 189 -6.72 -31.95 -14.12
C ASP A 189 -7.45 -32.70 -13.00
N GLU A 190 -7.02 -33.92 -12.69
CA GLU A 190 -7.55 -34.73 -11.58
C GLU A 190 -7.24 -34.08 -10.23
N GLN A 191 -6.01 -33.63 -10.03
CA GLN A 191 -5.62 -32.92 -8.81
C GLN A 191 -6.37 -31.60 -8.67
N ARG A 192 -6.52 -30.83 -9.76
CA ARG A 192 -7.31 -29.59 -9.80
C ARG A 192 -8.75 -29.85 -9.35
N LYS A 193 -9.43 -30.85 -9.93
CA LYS A 193 -10.81 -31.22 -9.57
C LYS A 193 -10.92 -31.62 -8.09
N SER A 194 -10.01 -32.47 -7.62
CA SER A 194 -10.00 -32.93 -6.21
C SER A 194 -9.84 -31.77 -5.23
N ARG A 195 -8.87 -30.88 -5.49
CA ARG A 195 -8.58 -29.72 -4.62
C ARG A 195 -9.70 -28.69 -4.63
N LEU A 196 -10.34 -28.44 -5.78
CA LEU A 196 -11.52 -27.57 -5.84
C LEU A 196 -12.68 -28.15 -5.02
N ALA A 197 -12.91 -29.46 -5.09
CA ALA A 197 -13.95 -30.11 -4.29
C ALA A 197 -13.66 -30.10 -2.77
N GLU A 198 -12.40 -30.11 -2.35
CA GLU A 198 -12.00 -29.88 -0.95
C GLU A 198 -12.30 -28.45 -0.52
N LEU A 199 -11.92 -27.45 -1.34
CA LEU A 199 -12.19 -26.04 -1.06
C LEU A 199 -13.68 -25.73 -1.01
N ASP A 200 -14.48 -26.32 -1.90
CA ASP A 200 -15.94 -26.20 -1.93
C ASP A 200 -16.60 -26.70 -0.63
N ARG A 201 -16.10 -27.83 -0.09
CA ARG A 201 -16.61 -28.38 1.17
C ARG A 201 -16.21 -27.54 2.39
N ALA A 202 -15.04 -26.91 2.37
CA ALA A 202 -14.61 -26.04 3.46
C ALA A 202 -15.35 -24.68 3.46
N ALA A 203 -15.73 -24.17 2.29
CA ALA A 203 -16.37 -22.86 2.14
C ALA A 203 -17.73 -22.74 2.84
N THR A 204 -18.42 -23.86 3.11
CA THR A 204 -19.73 -23.87 3.77
C THR A 204 -19.70 -23.50 5.25
N GLU A 205 -18.51 -23.37 5.86
CA GLU A 205 -18.34 -23.12 7.30
C GLU A 205 -17.69 -21.74 7.63
N GLU A 206 -17.25 -20.99 6.62
CA GLU A 206 -16.38 -19.82 6.79
C GLU A 206 -17.16 -18.49 6.83
N SER A 207 -17.35 -17.92 8.02
CA SER A 207 -18.10 -16.65 8.20
C SER A 207 -17.24 -15.37 8.12
N ASP A 208 -15.92 -15.49 8.24
CA ASP A 208 -14.97 -14.37 8.23
C ASP A 208 -14.67 -13.87 6.81
N GLU A 209 -14.79 -12.56 6.59
CA GLU A 209 -14.61 -11.92 5.28
C GLU A 209 -13.15 -11.91 4.80
N ASP A 210 -12.15 -11.82 5.68
CA ASP A 210 -10.72 -11.88 5.31
C ASP A 210 -10.36 -13.30 4.87
N LEU A 211 -10.90 -14.30 5.57
CA LEU A 211 -10.73 -15.71 5.21
C LEU A 211 -11.43 -16.04 3.87
N ARG A 212 -12.61 -15.46 3.61
CA ARG A 212 -13.28 -15.59 2.30
C ARG A 212 -12.43 -15.05 1.16
N ALA A 213 -11.82 -13.87 1.29
CA ALA A 213 -11.00 -13.30 0.22
C ALA A 213 -9.74 -14.14 -0.07
N ARG A 214 -9.09 -14.67 0.97
CA ARG A 214 -7.99 -15.62 0.82
C ARG A 214 -8.44 -16.92 0.17
N HIS A 215 -9.58 -17.46 0.59
CA HIS A 215 -10.17 -18.67 0.03
C HIS A 215 -10.49 -18.50 -1.46
N GLU A 216 -11.09 -17.38 -1.85
CA GLU A 216 -11.40 -17.08 -3.24
C GLU A 216 -10.12 -17.00 -4.09
N HIS A 217 -9.08 -16.32 -3.61
CA HIS A 217 -7.78 -16.31 -4.29
C HIS A 217 -7.19 -17.71 -4.45
N VAL A 218 -7.13 -18.50 -3.37
CA VAL A 218 -6.60 -19.88 -3.42
C VAL A 218 -7.41 -20.72 -4.40
N ARG A 219 -8.74 -20.58 -4.41
CA ARG A 219 -9.62 -21.26 -5.37
C ARG A 219 -9.28 -20.87 -6.81
N ARG A 220 -9.09 -19.59 -7.12
CA ARG A 220 -8.67 -19.13 -8.47
C ARG A 220 -7.32 -19.72 -8.87
N MET A 221 -6.34 -19.74 -7.95
CA MET A 221 -5.02 -20.33 -8.22
C MET A 221 -5.12 -21.84 -8.47
N VAL A 222 -5.90 -22.57 -7.66
CA VAL A 222 -6.13 -24.01 -7.88
C VAL A 222 -6.84 -24.25 -9.22
N ALA A 223 -7.87 -23.46 -9.55
CA ALA A 223 -8.57 -23.55 -10.83
C ALA A 223 -7.63 -23.30 -12.03
N ALA A 224 -6.67 -22.38 -11.91
CA ALA A 224 -5.61 -22.16 -12.90
C ALA A 224 -4.53 -23.27 -12.90
N GLY A 225 -4.59 -24.22 -11.96
CA GLY A 225 -3.63 -25.32 -11.80
C GLY A 225 -2.34 -24.93 -11.08
N LEU A 226 -2.44 -23.98 -10.14
CA LEU A 226 -1.33 -23.44 -9.34
C LEU A 226 -0.14 -23.00 -10.21
N PRO A 227 -0.32 -21.96 -11.04
CA PRO A 227 0.75 -21.42 -11.87
C PRO A 227 1.95 -20.99 -11.03
N LYS A 228 3.16 -21.37 -11.45
CA LYS A 228 4.45 -20.94 -10.86
C LYS A 228 5.35 -20.27 -11.91
N PRO A 229 5.83 -19.03 -11.68
CA PRO A 229 5.41 -18.12 -10.62
C PRO A 229 3.92 -17.74 -10.75
N ALA A 230 3.28 -17.42 -9.62
CA ALA A 230 1.86 -17.02 -9.63
C ALA A 230 1.69 -15.66 -10.32
N PRO A 231 0.67 -15.50 -11.18
CA PRO A 231 0.46 -14.29 -11.98
C PRO A 231 -0.02 -13.10 -11.13
N GLU A 232 -0.62 -13.37 -9.97
CA GLU A 232 -0.98 -12.37 -8.97
C GLU A 232 -0.22 -12.62 -7.66
N GLN A 233 0.13 -11.54 -6.97
CA GLN A 233 0.80 -11.57 -5.68
C GLN A 233 -0.03 -10.83 -4.65
N ARG A 234 0.07 -11.28 -3.39
CA ARG A 234 -0.47 -10.52 -2.26
C ARG A 234 0.33 -9.23 -2.13
N CYS A 235 -0.33 -8.09 -2.30
CA CYS A 235 0.27 -6.79 -2.02
C CYS A 235 0.16 -6.50 -0.52
N GLY A 236 1.30 -6.56 0.18
CA GLY A 236 1.39 -6.23 1.61
C GLY A 236 1.12 -4.75 1.91
N ILE A 237 1.28 -3.87 0.92
CA ILE A 237 1.07 -2.43 1.07
C ILE A 237 -0.42 -2.06 0.92
N CYS A 238 -1.10 -2.56 -0.13
CA CYS A 238 -2.51 -2.25 -0.43
C CYS A 238 -3.48 -2.55 0.71
N ARG A 239 -3.13 -3.48 1.61
CA ARG A 239 -3.95 -3.76 2.80
C ARG A 239 -4.02 -2.56 3.75
N TYR A 240 -3.02 -1.69 3.76
CA TYR A 240 -2.92 -0.58 4.71
C TYR A 240 -2.82 0.78 4.02
N ALA A 241 -2.32 0.82 2.78
CA ALA A 241 -2.16 2.04 2.01
C ALA A 241 -3.48 2.45 1.36
N HIS A 242 -4.02 3.57 1.83
CA HIS A 242 -5.27 4.12 1.34
C HIS A 242 -5.06 5.49 0.74
N ARG A 243 -5.60 5.71 -0.47
CA ARG A 243 -5.44 6.96 -1.18
C ARG A 243 -6.36 8.03 -0.59
N ILE A 244 -5.84 9.24 -0.41
CA ILE A 244 -6.63 10.42 -0.08
C ILE A 244 -7.46 10.81 -1.31
N VAL A 245 -8.79 10.65 -1.20
CA VAL A 245 -9.74 11.00 -2.27
C VAL A 245 -10.34 12.39 -2.09
N SER A 246 -10.33 12.92 -0.87
CA SER A 246 -10.61 14.34 -0.62
C SER A 246 -9.94 14.78 0.68
N CYS A 247 -9.65 16.07 0.80
CA CYS A 247 -9.18 16.65 2.05
C CYS A 247 -9.76 18.05 2.24
N GLU A 248 -9.75 18.55 3.47
CA GLU A 248 -10.13 19.91 3.81
C GLU A 248 -9.24 20.43 4.95
N PRO A 249 -8.79 21.69 4.90
CA PRO A 249 -8.00 22.27 5.98
C PRO A 249 -8.88 22.54 7.21
N ASN A 250 -8.38 22.18 8.39
CA ASN A 250 -9.10 22.24 9.68
C ASN A 250 -8.44 23.15 10.74
N GLY A 251 -7.52 24.02 10.30
CA GLY A 251 -6.88 25.02 11.16
C GLY A 251 -5.61 24.54 11.87
N TRP A 252 -4.93 25.46 12.56
CA TRP A 252 -3.80 25.14 13.43
C TRP A 252 -4.23 24.25 14.61
N LEU A 253 -3.35 23.37 15.07
CA LEU A 253 -3.59 22.52 16.23
C LEU A 253 -3.75 23.34 17.52
N VAL A 254 -2.91 24.36 17.69
CA VAL A 254 -3.07 25.38 18.73
C VAL A 254 -3.91 26.53 18.17
N PRO A 255 -5.15 26.77 18.66
CA PRO A 255 -6.00 27.85 18.17
C PRO A 255 -5.39 29.23 18.42
N GLY A 256 -5.46 30.13 17.43
CA GLY A 256 -5.08 31.55 17.60
C GLY A 256 -3.89 32.02 16.76
N ARG A 257 -3.15 31.11 16.09
CA ARG A 257 -2.14 31.53 15.10
C ARG A 257 -2.80 32.06 13.83
N PRO A 258 -2.37 33.23 13.30
CA PRO A 258 -2.83 33.71 12.01
C PRO A 258 -2.50 32.69 10.92
N ILE A 259 -3.50 32.27 10.15
CA ILE A 259 -3.27 31.42 8.97
C ILE A 259 -2.62 32.31 7.91
N LYS A 260 -1.31 32.13 7.69
CA LYS A 260 -0.64 32.68 6.51
C LYS A 260 -1.13 31.88 5.30
N LYS A 261 -2.18 32.36 4.62
CA LYS A 261 -2.62 31.74 3.36
C LYS A 261 -1.41 31.71 2.41
N PRO A 262 -1.03 30.54 1.86
CA PRO A 262 -0.03 30.52 0.80
C PRO A 262 -0.50 31.48 -0.29
N LYS A 263 0.32 32.46 -0.67
CA LYS A 263 0.07 33.19 -1.91
C LYS A 263 0.09 32.13 -3.00
N ALA A 264 -1.07 31.81 -3.57
CA ALA A 264 -1.16 30.91 -4.70
C ALA A 264 -0.15 31.41 -5.74
N LYS A 265 0.96 30.69 -5.91
CA LYS A 265 1.89 30.98 -7.00
C LYS A 265 1.11 30.62 -8.24
N ALA A 266 0.66 31.65 -8.97
CA ALA A 266 0.02 31.46 -10.25
C ALA A 266 0.95 30.54 -11.08
N PRO A 267 0.44 29.41 -11.59
CA PRO A 267 1.27 28.50 -12.36
C PRO A 267 1.88 29.28 -13.52
N SER A 268 3.20 29.17 -13.69
CA SER A 268 3.89 29.89 -14.75
C SER A 268 3.30 29.48 -16.10
N ARG A 269 3.30 30.38 -17.09
CA ARG A 269 2.83 30.07 -18.44
C ARG A 269 3.52 28.83 -19.02
N ALA A 270 4.78 28.60 -18.67
CA ALA A 270 5.52 27.41 -19.05
C ALA A 270 4.95 26.13 -18.41
N ALA A 271 4.63 26.17 -17.11
CA ALA A 271 4.01 25.05 -16.41
C ALA A 271 2.62 24.72 -16.96
N LEU A 272 1.80 25.74 -17.27
CA LEU A 272 0.49 25.55 -17.90
C LEU A 272 0.60 24.97 -19.31
N LYS A 273 1.53 25.46 -20.13
CA LYS A 273 1.79 24.89 -21.47
C LYS A 273 2.23 23.43 -21.40
N LYS A 274 3.08 23.07 -20.44
CA LYS A 274 3.51 21.69 -20.23
C LYS A 274 2.32 20.79 -19.83
N LYS A 275 1.52 21.22 -18.86
CA LYS A 275 0.31 20.50 -18.44
C LYS A 275 -0.69 20.32 -19.58
N LEU A 276 -0.89 21.36 -20.39
CA LEU A 276 -1.77 21.30 -21.56
C LEU A 276 -1.28 20.24 -22.56
N LYS A 277 0.03 20.24 -22.87
CA LYS A 277 0.62 19.26 -23.78
C LYS A 277 0.50 17.82 -23.26
N GLU A 278 0.72 17.61 -21.96
CA GLU A 278 0.56 16.29 -21.32
C GLU A 278 -0.90 15.82 -21.37
N ALA A 279 -1.85 16.70 -21.09
CA ALA A 279 -3.29 16.37 -21.16
C ALA A 279 -3.75 16.10 -22.60
N GLU A 280 -3.27 16.87 -23.57
CA GLU A 280 -3.56 16.64 -25.01
C GLU A 280 -3.00 15.29 -25.47
N ALA A 281 -1.78 14.92 -25.05
CA ALA A 281 -1.19 13.62 -25.36
C ALA A 281 -1.98 12.47 -24.73
N ALA A 282 -2.38 12.60 -23.46
CA ALA A 282 -3.20 11.61 -22.78
C ALA A 282 -4.57 11.45 -23.46
N ALA A 283 -5.23 12.55 -23.82
CA ALA A 283 -6.51 12.54 -24.54
C ALA A 283 -6.37 11.89 -25.93
N SER A 284 -5.27 12.17 -26.65
CA SER A 284 -5.01 11.52 -27.94
C SER A 284 -4.82 10.02 -27.80
N ASN A 285 -4.11 9.58 -26.76
CA ASN A 285 -3.89 8.15 -26.52
C ASN A 285 -5.20 7.43 -26.20
N LEU A 286 -6.05 8.02 -25.35
CA LEU A 286 -7.38 7.49 -25.03
C LEU A 286 -8.28 7.41 -26.26
N ARG A 287 -8.29 8.44 -27.12
CA ARG A 287 -9.05 8.39 -28.39
C ARG A 287 -8.61 7.26 -29.30
N ARG A 288 -7.30 6.98 -29.35
CA ARG A 288 -6.77 5.84 -30.12
C ARG A 288 -7.23 4.52 -29.55
N GLN A 289 -7.15 4.33 -28.23
CA GLN A 289 -7.64 3.11 -27.57
C GLN A 289 -9.13 2.89 -27.83
N LEU A 290 -9.95 3.95 -27.76
CA LEU A 290 -11.37 3.86 -28.09
C LEU A 290 -11.60 3.47 -29.55
N ALA A 291 -10.86 4.05 -30.50
CA ALA A 291 -10.97 3.69 -31.91
C ALA A 291 -10.48 2.26 -32.21
N GLU A 292 -9.48 1.77 -31.49
CA GLU A 292 -9.03 0.36 -31.58
C GLU A 292 -10.15 -0.58 -31.11
N MET A 293 -10.81 -0.25 -29.98
CA MET A 293 -11.95 -1.04 -29.48
C MET A 293 -13.18 -0.98 -30.40
N ASP A 294 -13.49 0.18 -30.99
CA ASP A 294 -14.62 0.35 -31.92
C ASP A 294 -14.40 -0.38 -33.26
N ASN A 295 -13.15 -0.66 -33.65
CA ASN A 295 -12.82 -1.42 -34.85
C ASN A 295 -12.72 -2.94 -34.61
N GLU A 296 -12.66 -3.38 -33.35
CA GLU A 296 -12.67 -4.79 -32.93
C GLU A 296 -14.09 -5.31 -32.62
N ALA A 297 -15.11 -4.44 -32.68
CA ALA A 297 -16.53 -4.77 -32.53
C ALA A 297 -17.26 -4.90 -33.89
#